data_AF-A0A2M7GBR3-F1
#
_entry.id   AF-A0A2M7GBR3-F1
#
_cell.length_a   1.000
_cell.length_b   1.000
_cell.length_c   1.000
_cell.angle_alpha   90.00
_cell.angle_beta   90.00
_cell.angle_gamma   90.00
#
_symmetry.space_group_name_H-M   'P 1'
#
loop_
_entity.id
_entity.type
_entity.pdbx_description
1 polymer ?
#
loop_
_entity_poly.entity_id
_entity_poly.type
_entity_poly.pdbx_seq_one_letter_code
_entity_poly.pdbx_strand_id
1 'polypeptide(L)'
;MPKFVVAYDLHKPFTVSENYVAMENFIEKSFNRAEKVLNTTFIVTDQGSGFSISNAIQGFVKQNQWSGDTLVSEIKPGELYVTLGGHAKSYSSF
;
A
#
# COMPACT_ATOMS: atom_id res chain seq x y z
N MET A 1 2.61 16.65 5.09
CA MET A 1 2.28 15.30 5.60
C MET A 1 3.10 14.29 4.81
N PRO A 2 3.75 13.33 5.47
CA PRO A 2 4.52 12.29 4.79
C PRO A 2 3.60 11.47 3.89
N LYS A 3 4.11 11.13 2.69
CA LYS A 3 3.42 10.27 1.72
C LYS A 3 4.09 8.91 1.73
N PHE A 4 3.33 7.87 1.43
CA PHE A 4 3.84 6.51 1.41
C PHE A 4 3.36 5.79 0.16
N VAL A 5 4.22 4.96 -0.41
CA VAL A 5 3.81 3.94 -1.38
C VAL A 5 3.39 2.71 -0.60
N VAL A 6 2.20 2.21 -0.91
CA VAL A 6 1.68 0.91 -0.47
C VAL A 6 1.51 0.05 -1.72
N ALA A 7 2.23 -1.06 -1.80
CA ALA A 7 2.02 -2.07 -2.83
C ALA A 7 1.70 -3.41 -2.17
N TYR A 8 0.88 -4.22 -2.82
CA TYR A 8 0.49 -5.53 -2.31
C TYR A 8 0.37 -6.58 -3.40
N ASP A 9 0.58 -7.83 -3.02
CA ASP A 9 0.19 -9.01 -3.81
C ASP A 9 -0.40 -10.04 -2.83
N LEU A 10 -1.68 -10.35 -2.99
CA LEU A 10 -2.47 -11.13 -2.02
C LEU A 10 -2.94 -12.44 -2.64
N HIS A 11 -2.85 -13.51 -1.85
CA HIS A 11 -3.23 -14.87 -2.20
C HIS A 11 -4.13 -15.50 -1.12
N LYS A 12 -5.28 -16.04 -1.54
CA LYS A 12 -6.25 -16.88 -0.77
C LYS A 12 -6.89 -16.23 0.48
N PRO A 13 -8.07 -16.70 0.96
CA PRO A 13 -8.84 -17.88 0.51
C PRO A 13 -9.95 -17.61 -0.52
N PHE A 14 -10.22 -16.36 -0.93
CA PHE A 14 -11.27 -16.02 -1.90
C PHE A 14 -10.74 -15.80 -3.32
N THR A 15 -11.64 -15.59 -4.29
CA THR A 15 -11.23 -15.26 -5.67
C THR A 15 -10.34 -14.01 -5.66
N VAL A 16 -9.31 -13.98 -6.51
CA VAL A 16 -8.32 -12.88 -6.55
C VAL A 16 -9.00 -11.51 -6.64
N SER A 17 -10.16 -11.41 -7.31
CA SER A 17 -10.91 -10.15 -7.40
C SER A 17 -11.48 -9.66 -6.07
N GLU A 18 -11.95 -10.54 -5.18
CA GLU A 18 -12.62 -10.12 -3.93
C GLU A 18 -11.63 -9.57 -2.91
N ASN A 19 -10.46 -10.21 -2.78
CA ASN A 19 -9.40 -9.77 -1.88
C ASN A 19 -8.83 -8.41 -2.28
N TYR A 20 -8.65 -8.19 -3.59
CA TYR A 20 -8.11 -6.94 -4.10
C TYR A 20 -9.10 -5.81 -3.85
N VAL A 21 -10.38 -6.00 -4.20
CA VAL A 21 -11.43 -5.01 -3.92
C VAL A 21 -11.53 -4.69 -2.42
N ALA A 22 -11.42 -5.68 -1.55
CA ALA A 22 -11.47 -5.45 -0.11
C ALA A 22 -10.24 -4.66 0.40
N MET A 23 -9.03 -4.95 -0.10
CA MET A 23 -7.82 -4.18 0.22
C MET A 23 -7.91 -2.74 -0.30
N GLU A 24 -8.38 -2.53 -1.53
CA GLU A 24 -8.58 -1.19 -2.11
C GLU A 24 -9.56 -0.37 -1.26
N ASN A 25 -10.71 -0.95 -0.92
CA ASN A 25 -11.71 -0.30 -0.07
C ASN A 25 -11.16 0.05 1.32
N PHE A 26 -10.33 -0.82 1.90
CA PHE A 26 -9.67 -0.54 3.17
C PHE A 26 -8.74 0.66 3.04
N ILE A 27 -7.83 0.64 2.06
CA ILE A 27 -6.87 1.72 1.81
C ILE A 27 -7.60 3.06 1.59
N GLU A 28 -8.63 3.10 0.76
CA GLU A 28 -9.36 4.33 0.45
C GLU A 28 -10.10 4.93 1.65
N LYS A 29 -10.53 4.10 2.61
CA LYS A 29 -11.27 4.55 3.79
C LYS A 29 -10.40 4.81 5.01
N SER A 30 -9.24 4.17 5.11
CA SER A 30 -8.37 4.22 6.28
C SER A 30 -7.35 5.35 6.26
N PHE A 31 -7.11 5.99 5.11
CA PHE A 31 -6.11 7.05 4.98
C PHE A 31 -6.76 8.38 4.60
N ASN A 32 -6.15 9.50 5.02
CA ASN A 32 -6.66 10.83 4.71
C ASN A 32 -6.73 11.08 3.20
N ARG A 33 -5.79 10.50 2.46
CA ARG A 33 -5.78 10.49 1.01
C ARG A 33 -5.13 9.20 0.54
N ALA A 34 -5.77 8.56 -0.43
CA ALA A 34 -5.28 7.37 -1.12
C ALA A 34 -5.48 7.58 -2.62
N GLU A 35 -4.40 7.41 -3.38
CA GLU A 35 -4.42 7.57 -4.83
C GLU A 35 -3.89 6.28 -5.45
N LYS A 36 -4.75 5.60 -6.22
CA LYS A 36 -4.37 4.38 -6.94
C LYS A 36 -3.49 4.77 -8.13
N VAL A 37 -2.23 4.30 -8.14
CA VAL A 37 -1.27 4.57 -9.22
C VAL A 37 -1.08 3.38 -10.15
N LEU A 38 -1.29 2.15 -9.65
CA LEU A 38 -1.33 0.91 -10.42
C LEU A 38 -2.33 -0.06 -9.80
N ASN A 39 -2.53 -1.21 -10.46
CA ASN A 39 -3.53 -2.21 -10.07
C ASN A 39 -3.47 -2.59 -8.58
N THR A 40 -2.26 -2.76 -8.02
CA THR A 40 -2.05 -3.10 -6.61
C THR A 40 -1.18 -2.09 -5.86
N THR A 41 -1.12 -0.85 -6.33
CA THR A 41 -0.24 0.17 -5.75
C THR A 41 -0.97 1.48 -5.52
N PHE A 42 -0.81 2.01 -4.32
CA PHE A 42 -1.39 3.25 -3.86
C PHE A 42 -0.32 4.19 -3.33
N ILE A 43 -0.50 5.49 -3.56
CA ILE A 43 0.15 6.54 -2.79
C ILE A 43 -0.84 6.97 -1.71
N VAL A 44 -0.46 6.81 -0.45
CA VAL A 44 -1.30 7.15 0.70
C VAL A 44 -0.66 8.26 1.53
N THR A 45 -1.50 9.00 2.23
CA THR A 45 -1.07 10.04 3.18
C THR A 45 -1.68 9.73 4.54
N ASP A 46 -0.83 9.69 5.56
CA ASP A 46 -1.22 9.22 6.89
C ASP A 46 -2.25 10.14 7.58
N GLN A 47 -3.01 9.59 8.53
CA GLN A 47 -4.04 10.29 9.29
C GLN A 47 -3.48 11.20 10.40
N GLY A 48 -2.24 11.02 10.85
CA GLY A 48 -1.64 11.87 11.87
C GLY A 48 -0.47 11.24 12.62
N SER A 49 -0.04 11.87 13.70
CA SER A 49 1.09 11.40 14.51
C SER A 49 0.77 10.10 15.25
N GLY A 50 1.58 9.06 15.03
CA GLY A 50 1.51 7.78 15.76
C GLY A 50 0.78 6.66 15.03
N PHE A 51 0.20 6.93 13.85
CA PHE A 51 -0.35 5.89 13.00
C PHE A 51 0.77 5.22 12.20
N SER A 52 0.76 3.89 12.13
CA SER A 52 1.72 3.13 11.31
C SER A 52 0.97 2.48 10.17
N ILE A 53 1.16 3.01 8.96
CA ILE A 53 0.58 2.47 7.73
C ILE A 53 0.98 1.00 7.55
N SER A 54 2.24 0.66 7.82
CA SER A 54 2.71 -0.72 7.76
C SER A 54 1.91 -1.64 8.69
N ASN A 55 1.69 -1.23 9.95
CA ASN A 55 0.92 -2.02 10.90
C ASN A 55 -0.55 -2.12 10.50
N ALA A 56 -1.14 -1.06 9.94
CA ALA A 56 -2.53 -1.06 9.49
C ALA A 56 -2.74 -2.04 8.32
N ILE A 57 -1.87 -1.97 7.30
CA ILE A 57 -1.93 -2.88 6.14
C ILE A 57 -1.72 -4.33 6.61
N GLN A 58 -0.67 -4.62 7.38
CA GLN A 58 -0.39 -5.98 7.86
C GLN A 58 -1.48 -6.51 8.82
N GLY A 59 -2.06 -5.63 9.64
CA GLY A 59 -3.16 -5.96 10.53
C GLY A 59 -4.39 -6.40 9.75
N PHE A 60 -4.73 -5.67 8.69
CA PHE A 60 -5.85 -6.01 7.81
C PHE A 60 -5.62 -7.34 7.07
N VAL A 61 -4.42 -7.57 6.54
CA VAL A 61 -4.04 -8.85 5.92
C VAL A 61 -4.22 -10.01 6.90
N LYS A 62 -3.72 -9.88 8.14
CA LYS A 62 -3.85 -10.91 9.18
C LYS A 62 -5.30 -11.15 9.59
N GLN A 63 -6.08 -10.09 9.77
CA GLN A 63 -7.49 -10.20 10.16
C GLN A 63 -8.32 -10.98 9.12
N ASN A 64 -8.01 -10.79 7.84
CA ASN A 64 -8.69 -11.49 6.76
C ASN A 64 -8.06 -12.86 6.43
N GLN A 65 -7.03 -13.28 7.19
CA GLN A 65 -6.30 -14.53 6.96
C GLN A 65 -5.72 -14.64 5.54
N TRP A 66 -5.33 -13.50 4.97
CA TRP A 66 -4.71 -13.46 3.66
C TRP A 66 -3.22 -13.78 3.77
N SER A 67 -2.70 -14.45 2.76
CA SER A 67 -1.26 -14.64 2.56
C SER A 67 -0.78 -13.74 1.43
N GLY A 68 0.49 -13.36 1.42
CA GLY A 68 1.04 -12.52 0.36
C GLY A 68 2.04 -11.49 0.86
N ASP A 69 2.53 -10.70 -0.09
CA ASP A 69 3.55 -9.69 0.15
C ASP A 69 2.93 -8.30 0.20
N THR A 70 3.41 -7.49 1.13
CA THR A 70 3.06 -6.08 1.23
C THR A 70 4.32 -5.24 1.37
N LEU A 71 4.36 -4.15 0.64
CA LEU A 71 5.44 -3.17 0.69
C LEU A 71 4.85 -1.84 1.12
N VAL A 72 5.41 -1.28 2.19
CA VAL A 72 5.10 0.08 2.64
C VAL A 72 6.41 0.84 2.72
N SER A 73 6.51 1.95 2.00
CA SER A 73 7.72 2.77 1.95
C SER A 73 7.36 4.24 1.97
N GLU A 74 8.03 5.03 2.81
CA GLU A 74 7.87 6.48 2.85
C GLU A 74 8.49 7.13 1.61
N ILE A 75 7.77 8.07 1.00
CA ILE A 75 8.17 8.92 -0.13
C ILE A 75 8.93 10.12 0.41
N LYS A 76 10.25 10.14 0.23
CA LYS A 76 11.05 11.32 0.58
C LYS A 76 10.98 12.38 -0.52
N PRO A 77 11.14 13.67 -0.17
CA PRO A 77 11.25 14.72 -1.18
C PRO A 77 12.38 14.45 -2.16
N GLY A 78 12.09 14.52 -3.46
CA GLY A 78 13.09 14.32 -4.54
C GLY A 78 13.26 12.87 -5.01
N GLU A 79 12.57 11.90 -4.43
CA GLU A 79 12.58 10.51 -4.90
C GLU A 79 11.57 10.29 -6.03
N LEU A 80 12.01 9.62 -7.10
CA LEU A 80 11.16 9.17 -8.19
C LEU A 80 10.76 7.71 -7.93
N TYR A 81 9.47 7.44 -7.86
CA TYR A 81 8.94 6.09 -7.67
C TYR A 81 8.62 5.47 -9.02
N VAL A 82 9.37 4.43 -9.37
CA VAL A 82 9.15 3.66 -10.60
C VAL A 82 8.69 2.27 -10.22
N THR A 83 7.52 1.90 -10.71
CA THR A 83 6.94 0.55 -10.59
C THR A 83 7.16 -0.21 -11.88
N LEU A 84 8.15 -1.11 -11.88
CA LEU A 84 8.42 -2.02 -13.00
C LEU A 84 7.83 -3.39 -12.69
N GLY A 85 6.73 -3.75 -13.36
CA GLY A 85 6.17 -5.10 -13.30
C GLY A 85 5.69 -5.58 -11.92
N GLY A 86 5.23 -4.68 -11.05
CA GLY A 86 4.69 -5.03 -9.72
C GLY A 86 5.68 -4.89 -8.54
N HIS A 87 6.95 -4.56 -8.79
CA HIS A 87 7.91 -4.25 -7.74
C HIS A 87 8.18 -2.74 -7.69
N ALA A 88 7.92 -2.08 -6.55
CA ALA A 88 8.32 -0.70 -6.35
C ALA A 88 9.77 -0.62 -5.85
N LYS A 89 10.59 0.20 -6.50
CA LYS A 89 11.94 0.56 -6.03
C LYS A 89 12.03 2.09 -5.90
N SER A 90 12.62 2.57 -4.81
CA SER A 90 13.02 3.97 -4.66
C SER A 90 14.40 4.17 -5.29
N TYR A 91 14.56 5.29 -5.99
CA TYR A 91 15.84 5.76 -6.49
C TYR A 91 16.09 7.18 -5.94
N SER A 92 17.25 7.37 -5.31
CA SER A 92 17.75 8.70 -4.98
C SER A 92 18.25 9.38 -6.25
N SER A 93 17.77 10.59 -6.53
CA SER A 93 18.31 11.45 -7.59
C SER A 93 19.76 11.86 -7.25
N PHE A 94 20.65 11.81 -8.25
CA PHE A 94 22.03 12.29 -8.19
C PHE A 94 22.10 13.80 -8.36
#